data_AF-A0A4Q5RT93-F1
#
_entry.id   AF-A0A4Q5RT93-F1
#
_cell.length_a   1.000
_cell.length_b   1.000
_cell.length_c   1.000
_cell.angle_alpha   90.00
_cell.angle_beta   90.00
_cell.angle_gamma   90.00
#
_symmetry.space_group_name_H-M   'P 1'
#
loop_
_entity.id
_entity.type
_entity.pdbx_description
1 polymer ?
#
loop_
_entity_poly.entity_id
_entity_poly.type
_entity_poly.pdbx_seq_one_letter_code
_entity_poly.pdbx_strand_id
1 'polypeptide(L)'
;MPDTTQKNTAQNLEILVDQIPYQVRITPETFNDEKRYHIVVNGDEGHLYAWDPETVSLRALDDDAATLPDGLEKEISNILV
;
A
#
# COMPACT_ATOMS: atom_id res chain seq x y z
N MET A 1 17.32 -19.69 -17.96
CA MET A 1 17.71 -19.33 -16.59
C MET A 1 16.83 -18.16 -16.19
N PRO A 2 15.90 -18.28 -15.24
CA PRO A 2 15.15 -17.12 -14.74
C PRO A 2 15.66 -16.74 -13.34
N ASP A 3 15.75 -15.51 -12.85
CA ASP A 3 15.67 -14.15 -13.38
C ASP A 3 16.40 -13.31 -12.32
N THR A 4 17.42 -12.55 -12.70
CA THR A 4 18.16 -11.69 -11.76
C THR A 4 17.65 -10.26 -11.92
N THR A 5 16.76 -9.76 -11.06
CA THR A 5 16.69 -8.31 -10.80
C THR A 5 16.13 -8.01 -9.42
N GLN A 6 16.82 -7.10 -8.74
CA GLN A 6 16.68 -6.75 -7.34
C GLN A 6 15.28 -6.26 -6.95
N LYS A 7 14.93 -6.60 -5.71
CA LYS A 7 13.70 -6.32 -4.99
C LYS A 7 13.43 -4.81 -4.87
N ASN A 8 12.60 -4.29 -5.76
CA ASN A 8 11.66 -3.21 -5.49
C ASN A 8 10.26 -3.69 -5.91
N THR A 9 9.93 -4.91 -5.46
CA THR A 9 8.83 -5.70 -6.01
C THR A 9 7.55 -5.24 -5.35
N ALA A 10 6.65 -4.62 -6.13
CA ALA A 10 5.30 -4.33 -5.69
C ALA A 10 4.72 -5.56 -4.96
N GLN A 11 4.34 -5.39 -3.70
CA GLN A 11 3.77 -6.43 -2.87
C GLN A 11 2.28 -6.53 -3.18
N ASN A 12 1.90 -7.61 -3.86
CA ASN A 12 0.51 -7.99 -4.01
C ASN A 12 0.10 -8.82 -2.78
N LEU A 13 -0.95 -8.37 -2.12
CA LEU A 13 -1.49 -8.91 -0.88
C LEU A 13 -2.98 -9.14 -1.10
N GLU A 14 -3.50 -10.24 -0.59
CA GLU A 14 -4.94 -10.50 -0.56
C GLU A 14 -5.37 -10.41 0.90
N ILE A 15 -6.14 -9.38 1.23
CA ILE A 15 -6.59 -9.09 2.60
C ILE A 15 -8.09 -9.35 2.66
N LEU A 16 -8.53 -10.19 3.59
CA LEU A 16 -9.95 -10.49 3.78
C LEU A 16 -10.51 -9.59 4.89
N VAL A 17 -11.26 -8.55 4.53
CA VAL A 17 -11.89 -7.64 5.49
C VAL A 17 -13.38 -7.88 5.47
N ASP A 18 -13.97 -8.23 6.62
CA ASP A 18 -15.42 -8.47 6.76
C ASP A 18 -15.99 -9.48 5.74
N GLN A 19 -15.24 -10.57 5.46
CA GLN A 19 -15.55 -11.58 4.44
C GLN A 19 -15.48 -11.10 2.97
N ILE A 20 -15.00 -9.88 2.73
CA ILE A 20 -14.77 -9.34 1.39
C ILE A 20 -13.28 -9.46 1.06
N PRO A 21 -12.90 -10.17 -0.02
CA PRO A 21 -11.51 -10.26 -0.44
C PRO A 21 -11.07 -8.97 -1.13
N TYR A 22 -10.08 -8.29 -0.58
CA TYR A 22 -9.45 -7.10 -1.14
C TYR A 22 -8.07 -7.46 -1.68
N GLN A 23 -7.87 -7.24 -2.98
CA GLN A 23 -6.57 -7.44 -3.60
C GLN A 23 -5.80 -6.12 -3.55
N VAL A 24 -4.85 -6.02 -2.63
CA VAL A 24 -4.04 -4.81 -2.42
C VAL A 24 -2.69 -4.98 -3.10
N ARG A 25 -2.25 -3.99 -3.87
CA ARG A 25 -0.92 -3.95 -4.46
C ARG A 25 -0.19 -2.73 -3.94
N ILE A 26 0.87 -2.95 -3.18
CA ILE A 26 1.69 -1.90 -2.58
C ILE A 26 2.99 -1.79 -3.36
N THR A 27 3.24 -0.66 -4.00
CA THR A 27 4.49 -0.38 -4.69
C THR A 27 5.26 0.67 -3.90
N PRO A 28 6.36 0.30 -3.21
CA PRO A 28 7.17 1.27 -2.51
C PRO A 28 7.90 2.17 -3.52
N GLU A 29 7.79 3.47 -3.30
CA GLU A 29 8.44 4.52 -4.06
C GLU A 29 9.18 5.44 -3.08
N THR A 30 10.31 6.00 -3.50
CA THR A 30 11.04 6.97 -2.69
C THR A 30 11.19 8.23 -3.50
N PHE A 31 10.67 9.34 -2.99
CA PHE A 31 10.67 10.62 -3.68
C PHE A 31 11.23 11.70 -2.75
N ASN A 32 12.36 12.31 -3.11
CA ASN A 32 13.02 13.33 -2.28
C ASN A 32 13.25 12.89 -0.82
N ASP A 33 13.78 11.68 -0.61
CA ASP A 33 14.00 11.09 0.72
C ASP A 33 12.71 10.71 1.49
N GLU A 34 11.53 10.99 0.93
CA GLU A 34 10.23 10.58 1.50
C GLU A 34 9.83 9.20 1.00
N LYS A 35 9.44 8.32 1.91
CA LYS A 35 8.91 6.98 1.58
C LYS A 35 7.43 7.07 1.24
N ARG A 36 7.11 6.75 0.00
CA ARG A 36 5.77 6.70 -0.55
C ARG A 36 5.41 5.28 -0.94
N TYR A 37 4.13 4.98 -0.94
CA TYR A 37 3.59 3.68 -1.24
C TYR A 37 2.42 3.90 -2.15
N HIS A 38 2.55 3.44 -3.38
CA HIS A 38 1.44 3.43 -4.32
C HIS A 38 0.61 2.17 -4.05
N ILE A 39 -0.60 2.36 -3.55
CA ILE A 39 -1.49 1.29 -3.10
C ILE A 39 -2.68 1.22 -4.05
N VAL A 40 -2.81 0.08 -4.72
CA VAL A 40 -3.94 -0.22 -5.60
C VAL A 40 -4.82 -1.26 -4.92
N VAL A 41 -6.10 -0.97 -4.72
CA VAL A 41 -7.04 -1.89 -4.07
C VAL A 41 -8.03 -2.39 -5.10
N ASN A 42 -8.18 -3.71 -5.24
CA ASN A 42 -9.12 -4.35 -6.15
C ASN A 42 -9.01 -3.91 -7.63
N GLY A 43 -7.83 -3.44 -8.06
CA GLY A 43 -7.63 -2.91 -9.41
C GLY A 43 -8.21 -1.52 -9.67
N ASP A 44 -8.46 -0.76 -8.61
CA ASP A 44 -8.84 0.66 -8.66
C ASP A 44 -7.73 1.55 -9.26
N GLU A 45 -7.93 2.87 -9.39
CA GLU A 45 -6.98 3.79 -10.04
C GLU A 45 -5.61 3.80 -9.34
N GLY A 46 -5.57 3.39 -8.07
CA GLY A 46 -4.35 3.33 -7.30
C GLY A 46 -3.99 4.70 -6.75
N HIS A 47 -3.69 4.75 -5.46
CA HIS A 47 -3.47 6.02 -4.79
C HIS A 47 -2.11 6.04 -4.09
N LEU A 48 -1.55 7.24 -4.00
CA LEU A 48 -0.28 7.46 -3.32
C LEU A 48 -0.53 7.71 -1.83
N TYR A 49 0.16 6.94 -1.01
CA TYR A 49 0.17 7.08 0.44
C TYR A 49 1.61 7.31 0.91
N ALA A 50 1.82 8.32 1.75
CA ALA A 50 3.06 8.46 2.50
C ALA A 50 2.99 7.53 3.71
N TRP A 51 4.07 6.80 3.99
CA TRP A 51 4.18 6.08 5.25
C TRP A 51 4.70 7.01 6.33
N ASP A 52 3.93 7.10 7.40
CA ASP A 52 4.30 7.88 8.55
C ASP A 52 4.75 6.92 9.67
N PRO A 53 6.06 6.83 9.97
CA PRO A 53 6.58 5.91 10.98
C PRO A 53 6.25 6.36 12.41
N GLU A 54 5.85 7.62 12.63
CA GLU A 54 5.47 8.13 13.95
C GLU A 54 4.07 7.64 14.34
N THR A 55 3.17 7.61 13.36
CA THR A 55 1.78 7.15 13.54
C THR A 55 1.56 5.71 13.09
N VAL A 56 2.58 5.05 12.51
CA VAL A 56 2.51 3.69 11.95
C VAL A 56 1.27 3.56 11.05
N SER A 57 1.09 4.56 10.20
CA SER A 57 -0.15 4.75 9.43
C SER A 57 0.17 5.28 8.04
N LEU A 58 -0.73 4.98 7.11
CA LEU A 58 -0.66 5.46 5.74
C LEU A 58 -1.40 6.79 5.63
N ARG A 59 -0.69 7.83 5.20
CA ARG A 59 -1.29 9.12 4.93
C ARG A 59 -1.53 9.27 3.43
N ALA A 60 -2.80 9.37 3.04
CA ALA A 60 -3.18 9.74 1.68
C ALA A 60 -2.47 11.04 1.25
N LEU A 61 -1.75 10.98 0.12
CA LEU A 61 -1.13 12.15 -0.51
C LEU A 61 -1.98 12.75 -1.62
N ASP A 62 -2.87 11.95 -2.20
CA ASP A 62 -3.81 12.37 -3.24
C ASP A 62 -5.18 12.68 -2.65
N ASP A 63 -5.85 13.72 -3.18
CA ASP A 63 -7.21 14.11 -2.79
C ASP A 63 -8.24 13.04 -3.18
N ASP A 64 -7.93 12.31 -4.25
CA ASP A 64 -8.73 11.19 -4.75
C ASP A 64 -8.48 9.88 -4.00
N ALA A 65 -7.49 9.86 -3.09
CA ALA A 65 -7.20 8.66 -2.30
C ALA A 65 -8.41 8.30 -1.45
N ALA A 66 -9.16 7.31 -1.90
CA ALA A 66 -10.33 6.83 -1.20
C ALA A 66 -9.92 6.41 0.22
N THR A 67 -10.72 6.81 1.20
CA THR A 67 -10.56 6.36 2.59
C THR A 67 -10.65 4.83 2.57
N LEU A 68 -9.51 4.18 2.83
CA LEU A 68 -9.47 2.73 2.94
C LEU A 68 -10.37 2.33 4.12
N PRO A 69 -11.15 1.24 4.01
CA PRO A 69 -11.90 0.76 5.17
C PRO A 69 -10.92 0.48 6.32
N ASP A 70 -11.28 0.86 7.55
CA ASP A 70 -10.37 0.83 8.71
C ASP A 70 -9.68 -0.53 8.89
N GLY A 71 -10.39 -1.63 8.60
CA GLY A 71 -9.84 -2.98 8.65
C GLY A 71 -8.72 -3.22 7.62
N LEU A 72 -8.87 -2.67 6.42
CA LEU A 72 -7.88 -2.81 5.35
C LEU A 72 -6.65 -1.95 5.62
N GLU A 73 -6.85 -0.69 6.02
CA GLU A 73 -5.77 0.23 6.36
C GLU A 73 -4.91 -0.32 7.50
N LYS A 74 -5.56 -0.89 8.53
CA LYS A 74 -4.88 -1.47 9.68
C LYS A 74 -4.03 -2.68 9.31
N GLU A 75 -4.56 -3.59 8.49
CA GLU A 75 -3.82 -4.76 8.02
C GLU A 75 -2.61 -4.34 7.17
N ILE A 76 -2.79 -3.37 6.27
CA ILE A 76 -1.68 -2.83 5.47
C ILE A 76 -0.61 -2.19 6.38
N SER A 77 -1.03 -1.37 7.33
CA SER A 77 -0.10 -0.70 8.25
C SER A 77 0.69 -1.71 9.10
N ASN A 78 0.04 -2.81 9.52
CA ASN A 78 0.70 -3.89 10.25
C ASN A 78 1.71 -4.70 9.40
N ILE A 79 1.62 -4.65 8.07
CA ILE A 79 2.58 -5.28 7.15
C ILE A 79 3.79 -4.39 6.91
N LEU A 80 3.62 -3.07 7.03
CA LEU A 80 4.66 -2.07 6.76
C LEU A 80 5.54 -1.75 7.98
N VAL A 81 5.13 -2.14 9.19
CA VAL A 81 5.89 -2.03 10.46
C VAL A 81 6.86 -3.19 10.66
#